data_AF-A0A971SAV2-F1
#
_entry.id   AF-A0A971SAV2-F1
#
_cell.length_a   1.000
_cell.length_b   1.000
_cell.length_c   1.000
_cell.angle_alpha   90.00
_cell.angle_beta   90.00
_cell.angle_gamma   90.00
#
_symmetry.space_group_name_H-M   'P 1'
#
loop_
_entity.id
_entity.type
_entity.pdbx_description
1 polymer ?
#
loop_
_entity_poly.entity_id
_entity_poly.type
_entity_poly.pdbx_seq_one_letter_code
_entity_poly.pdbx_strand_id
1 'polypeptide(L)'
;MFKYTFIEFITKRLPGLMIPLLILLVLSTAGCGGGGGSTPVTENPSETEISPGKIQQLKRVTKDGITWTFKDIAPVGQFVNGDFYVVGPVTVIDINPLPTKTNGRHGSVLNMPGNKNDISPFDSRTVSGRYKPEYRIYPPFEMKPGDTLISSISINRKGDYQPWLREGNNETPESFVRSVSILTCLEERVSADAFRPAYVDRAQRIYYAHDLRRNLLRNLPKVANSPDINSLAAHYRRPWLETCFYGFDAAVEYQAAYGRETGRAIGMATLLLMLDYTEVEKEALLINVVQYGIDLWGIARAEYPGWIAHGGHGSGRKWPIVFAGLMLGDTQMQKPSQTYPNLKFGEDMHTAYANCWTGAKAVYTGHMGVWNGQPVSNLPHWGPYEHIHPSQWQSTFKNVDRYHIGEDYRRSCTSIAWVGQALAARIMDAEDLWNHDPFFAYVDRWMTEDDTQHVVDILEATGRDYSAGWQRQGQAWDKFVNNMWTSYRNN
;
A
#
# COMPACT_ATOMS: atom_id res chain seq x y z
N MET A 1 8.43 -17.66 5.24
CA MET A 1 8.37 -18.72 4.20
C MET A 1 7.37 -19.78 4.66
N PHE A 2 6.12 -19.70 4.21
CA PHE A 2 5.03 -20.57 4.68
C PHE A 2 4.95 -21.88 3.88
N LYS A 3 5.08 -23.00 4.60
CA LYS A 3 4.52 -24.31 4.26
C LYS A 3 4.14 -24.99 5.56
N TYR A 4 2.89 -24.85 6.00
CA TYR A 4 2.25 -25.83 6.88
C TYR A 4 0.75 -25.81 6.63
N THR A 5 0.34 -26.50 5.57
CA THR A 5 -0.98 -27.12 5.48
C THR A 5 -0.75 -28.62 5.51
N PHE A 6 -1.07 -29.21 6.67
CA PHE A 6 -1.78 -30.48 6.84
C PHE A 6 -1.77 -31.41 5.62
N ILE A 7 -0.90 -32.42 5.64
CA ILE A 7 -0.99 -33.80 5.10
C ILE A 7 0.46 -34.31 5.10
N GLU A 8 0.87 -34.96 6.19
CA GLU A 8 1.90 -36.02 6.23
C GLU A 8 2.18 -36.37 7.70
N PHE A 9 1.25 -37.09 8.33
CA PHE A 9 1.57 -37.83 9.55
C PHE A 9 0.76 -39.12 9.66
N ILE A 10 0.73 -39.91 8.59
CA ILE A 10 0.54 -41.37 8.68
C ILE A 10 1.45 -41.99 7.62
N THR A 11 2.67 -42.36 8.00
CA THR A 11 3.37 -43.63 7.67
C THR A 11 4.88 -43.47 7.87
N LYS A 12 5.40 -43.95 9.01
CA LYS A 12 6.78 -44.46 9.12
C LYS A 12 6.79 -45.77 9.90
N ARG A 13 6.89 -46.88 9.16
CA ARG A 13 7.45 -48.21 9.49
C ARG A 13 7.69 -48.82 8.09
N LEU A 14 8.85 -49.25 7.60
CA LEU A 14 10.11 -49.84 8.10
C LEU A 14 11.21 -49.62 7.00
N PRO A 15 12.49 -49.95 7.23
CA PRO A 15 13.63 -49.44 6.45
C PRO A 15 14.11 -50.35 5.31
N GLY A 16 14.83 -49.75 4.34
CA GLY A 16 15.87 -50.42 3.55
C GLY A 16 15.68 -50.43 2.04
N LEU A 17 16.47 -49.64 1.30
CA LEU A 17 17.47 -50.13 0.33
C LEU A 17 18.21 -48.94 -0.32
N MET A 18 19.42 -49.24 -0.78
CA MET A 18 20.51 -48.33 -1.17
C MET A 18 20.59 -48.15 -2.71
N ILE A 19 21.21 -47.02 -3.17
CA ILE A 19 22.03 -46.81 -4.41
C ILE A 19 21.28 -46.49 -5.74
N PRO A 20 21.81 -45.63 -6.67
CA PRO A 20 22.61 -44.39 -6.55
C PRO A 20 22.18 -43.23 -7.50
N LEU A 21 22.83 -42.08 -7.30
CA LEU A 21 22.93 -40.92 -8.20
C LEU A 21 23.37 -41.30 -9.63
N LEU A 22 22.72 -40.71 -10.64
CA LEU A 22 23.29 -40.55 -11.99
C LEU A 22 23.16 -39.09 -12.43
N ILE A 23 24.31 -38.42 -12.55
CA ILE A 23 24.50 -37.10 -13.14
C ILE A 23 24.54 -37.28 -14.66
N LEU A 24 23.74 -36.52 -15.41
CA LEU A 24 23.85 -36.45 -16.86
C LEU A 24 23.95 -34.98 -17.31
N LEU A 25 25.19 -34.64 -17.64
CA LEU A 25 25.62 -33.45 -18.38
C LEU A 25 25.13 -33.61 -19.83
N VAL A 26 24.45 -32.61 -20.40
CA VAL A 26 24.22 -32.55 -21.85
C VAL A 26 24.80 -31.25 -22.39
N LEU A 27 25.83 -31.43 -23.23
CA LEU A 27 26.49 -30.41 -24.03
C LEU A 27 25.57 -29.87 -25.12
N SER A 28 25.72 -28.56 -25.37
CA SER A 28 25.17 -27.83 -26.49
C SER A 28 25.82 -28.22 -27.82
N THR A 29 25.01 -28.53 -28.83
CA THR A 29 25.40 -28.44 -30.24
C THR A 29 24.34 -27.69 -31.03
N ALA A 30 24.80 -26.80 -31.89
CA ALA A 30 23.99 -25.95 -32.77
C ALA A 30 23.34 -26.76 -33.91
N GLY A 31 22.13 -26.36 -34.30
CA GLY A 31 21.45 -26.85 -35.49
C GLY A 31 20.39 -25.85 -35.96
N CYS A 32 20.60 -25.27 -37.15
CA CYS A 32 19.62 -24.46 -37.88
C CYS A 32 18.44 -25.31 -38.39
N GLY A 33 17.24 -24.73 -38.43
CA GLY A 33 16.08 -25.27 -39.14
C GLY A 33 14.76 -24.69 -38.62
N GLY A 34 14.10 -23.88 -39.45
CA GLY A 34 12.98 -23.00 -39.08
C GLY A 34 11.61 -23.66 -38.90
N GLY A 35 10.63 -22.83 -38.49
CA GLY A 35 9.22 -23.20 -38.44
C GLY A 35 8.41 -22.32 -37.49
N GLY A 36 7.71 -21.35 -38.07
CA GLY A 36 6.81 -20.36 -37.46
C GLY A 36 6.03 -20.78 -36.20
N GLY A 37 6.11 -19.90 -35.21
CA GLY A 37 5.26 -19.87 -34.03
C GLY A 37 5.41 -18.53 -33.35
N SER A 38 5.15 -17.44 -34.08
CA SER A 38 5.05 -16.11 -33.47
C SER A 38 3.90 -16.12 -32.47
N THR A 39 4.23 -16.16 -31.19
CA THR A 39 3.36 -15.62 -30.14
C THR A 39 2.92 -14.23 -30.61
N PRO A 40 1.62 -13.88 -30.56
CA PRO A 40 1.22 -12.52 -30.84
C PRO A 40 1.84 -11.66 -29.75
N VAL A 41 2.90 -10.94 -30.10
CA VAL A 41 3.29 -9.74 -29.35
C VAL A 41 2.13 -8.79 -29.59
N THR A 42 1.19 -8.76 -28.65
CA THR A 42 0.25 -7.66 -28.57
C THR A 42 1.11 -6.46 -28.22
N GLU A 43 1.49 -5.67 -29.23
CA GLU A 43 2.13 -4.39 -29.00
C GLU A 43 1.20 -3.59 -28.07
N ASN A 44 1.70 -3.26 -26.88
CA ASN A 44 0.97 -2.35 -26.01
C ASN A 44 0.74 -1.05 -26.78
N PRO A 45 -0.44 -0.44 -26.71
CA PRO A 45 -0.70 0.82 -27.40
C PRO A 45 0.33 1.86 -26.94
N SER A 46 0.84 2.66 -27.88
CA SER A 46 1.80 3.72 -27.56
C SER A 46 1.18 4.72 -26.59
N GLU A 47 1.93 5.08 -25.54
CA GLU A 47 1.52 6.10 -24.58
C GLU A 47 1.29 7.45 -25.28
N THR A 48 0.33 8.23 -24.78
CA THR A 48 0.10 9.59 -25.28
C THR A 48 1.11 10.54 -24.65
N GLU A 49 1.77 11.35 -25.47
CA GLU A 49 2.70 12.38 -25.01
C GLU A 49 2.06 13.77 -25.18
N ILE A 50 2.02 14.55 -24.12
CA ILE A 50 1.59 15.94 -24.12
C ILE A 50 2.67 16.76 -23.41
N SER A 51 3.03 17.92 -23.95
CA SER A 51 3.96 18.83 -23.27
C SER A 51 3.30 19.37 -21.98
N PRO A 52 4.01 19.41 -20.83
CA PRO A 52 3.46 19.92 -19.58
C PRO A 52 2.79 21.29 -19.72
N GLY A 53 1.59 21.45 -19.16
CA GLY A 53 0.80 22.69 -19.19
C GLY A 53 0.20 23.06 -20.55
N LYS A 54 0.34 22.23 -21.57
CA LYS A 54 -0.34 22.41 -22.86
C LYS A 54 -1.66 21.65 -22.86
N ILE A 55 -2.60 22.20 -23.63
CA ILE A 55 -3.83 21.50 -24.02
C ILE A 55 -3.65 21.04 -25.46
N GLN A 56 -3.91 19.77 -25.71
CA GLN A 56 -3.90 19.18 -27.04
C GLN A 56 -5.29 18.69 -27.42
N GLN A 57 -5.68 18.90 -28.67
CA GLN A 57 -6.96 18.46 -29.21
C GLN A 57 -6.82 17.01 -29.68
N LEU A 58 -7.36 16.05 -28.91
CA LEU A 58 -7.15 14.62 -29.12
C LEU A 58 -8.46 13.85 -29.25
N LYS A 59 -8.47 12.81 -30.09
CA LYS A 59 -9.61 11.87 -30.21
C LYS A 59 -9.52 10.70 -29.23
N ARG A 60 -8.34 10.44 -28.67
CA ARG A 60 -8.09 9.39 -27.68
C ARG A 60 -6.85 9.74 -26.85
N VAL A 61 -6.75 9.17 -25.66
CA VAL A 61 -5.55 9.23 -24.81
C VAL A 61 -5.23 7.85 -24.28
N THR A 62 -3.95 7.49 -24.26
CA THR A 62 -3.42 6.24 -23.73
C THR A 62 -2.54 6.54 -22.53
N LYS A 63 -2.82 5.90 -21.39
CA LYS A 63 -2.06 6.02 -20.15
C LYS A 63 -1.94 4.68 -19.42
N ASP A 64 -0.71 4.22 -19.22
CA ASP A 64 -0.35 2.93 -18.61
C ASP A 64 -1.05 1.74 -19.28
N GLY A 65 -1.07 1.73 -20.61
CA GLY A 65 -1.73 0.70 -21.42
C GLY A 65 -3.26 0.76 -21.45
N ILE A 66 -3.89 1.78 -20.84
CA ILE A 66 -5.34 2.03 -20.95
C ILE A 66 -5.58 3.15 -21.95
N THR A 67 -6.40 2.90 -22.96
CA THR A 67 -6.82 3.93 -23.94
C THR A 67 -8.28 4.29 -23.74
N TRP A 68 -8.58 5.58 -23.60
CA TRP A 68 -9.95 6.11 -23.68
C TRP A 68 -10.13 6.81 -25.01
N THR A 69 -11.20 6.48 -25.75
CA THR A 69 -11.53 7.10 -27.03
C THR A 69 -12.78 7.97 -26.88
N PHE A 70 -12.69 9.20 -27.37
CA PHE A 70 -13.76 10.19 -27.32
C PHE A 70 -14.57 10.20 -28.62
N LYS A 71 -15.86 10.50 -28.52
CA LYS A 71 -16.75 10.67 -29.69
C LYS A 71 -16.23 11.76 -30.61
N ASP A 72 -15.98 12.92 -30.02
CA ASP A 72 -15.48 14.13 -30.65
C ASP A 72 -14.05 14.41 -30.18
N ILE A 73 -13.35 15.31 -30.88
CA ILE A 73 -12.02 15.74 -30.44
C ILE A 73 -12.19 16.51 -29.12
N ALA A 74 -11.44 16.11 -28.09
CA ALA A 74 -11.48 16.70 -26.76
C ALA A 74 -10.21 17.51 -26.47
N PRO A 75 -10.30 18.64 -25.74
CA PRO A 75 -9.14 19.32 -25.19
C PRO A 75 -8.59 18.51 -24.00
N VAL A 76 -7.37 18.02 -24.12
CA VAL A 76 -6.69 17.17 -23.12
C VAL A 76 -5.47 17.88 -22.56
N GLY A 77 -5.30 17.87 -21.24
CA GLY A 77 -4.07 18.27 -20.55
C GLY A 77 -3.57 17.19 -19.60
N GLN A 78 -2.45 17.45 -18.94
CA GLN A 78 -1.79 16.53 -18.02
C GLN A 78 -1.48 17.23 -16.68
N PHE A 79 -1.69 16.52 -15.58
CA PHE A 79 -1.27 16.92 -14.23
C PHE A 79 0.23 16.66 -14.02
N VAL A 80 0.80 17.24 -12.96
CA VAL A 80 2.24 17.16 -12.65
C VAL A 80 2.74 15.73 -12.41
N ASN A 81 1.87 14.82 -11.96
CA ASN A 81 2.18 13.40 -11.76
C ASN A 81 2.05 12.55 -13.05
N GLY A 82 1.65 13.19 -14.16
CA GLY A 82 1.49 12.54 -15.46
C GLY A 82 0.09 11.96 -15.73
N ASP A 83 -0.88 12.10 -14.84
CA ASP A 83 -2.26 11.69 -15.11
C ASP A 83 -2.97 12.70 -16.03
N PHE A 84 -3.95 12.23 -16.82
CA PHE A 84 -4.63 13.07 -17.81
C PHE A 84 -5.93 13.69 -17.27
N TYR A 85 -6.25 14.86 -17.82
CA TYR A 85 -7.58 15.44 -17.74
C TYR A 85 -8.11 15.88 -19.10
N VAL A 86 -9.43 15.92 -19.23
CA VAL A 86 -10.16 16.56 -20.33
C VAL A 86 -10.82 17.84 -19.82
N VAL A 87 -10.98 18.84 -20.69
CA VAL A 87 -11.63 20.12 -20.36
C VAL A 87 -13.02 20.17 -20.99
N GLY A 88 -14.05 20.34 -20.16
CA GLY A 88 -15.45 20.33 -20.56
C GLY A 88 -16.04 18.92 -20.73
N PRO A 89 -17.36 18.82 -20.99
CA PRO A 89 -18.01 17.54 -21.18
C PRO A 89 -17.44 16.75 -22.35
N VAL A 90 -17.25 15.44 -22.16
CA VAL A 90 -16.80 14.52 -23.22
C VAL A 90 -17.64 13.25 -23.20
N THR A 91 -17.88 12.68 -24.38
CA THR A 91 -18.45 11.33 -24.49
C THR A 91 -17.34 10.33 -24.74
N VAL A 92 -17.11 9.41 -23.80
CA VAL A 92 -16.22 8.26 -23.99
C VAL A 92 -17.01 7.19 -24.73
N ILE A 93 -16.54 6.78 -25.91
CA ILE A 93 -17.20 5.80 -26.77
C ILE A 93 -16.53 4.44 -26.78
N ASP A 94 -15.27 4.38 -26.36
CA ASP A 94 -14.52 3.13 -26.26
C ASP A 94 -13.44 3.24 -25.18
N ILE A 95 -13.15 2.11 -24.55
CA ILE A 95 -12.08 1.93 -23.58
C ILE A 95 -11.34 0.66 -23.96
N ASN A 96 -10.02 0.72 -24.07
CA ASN A 96 -9.18 -0.46 -24.30
C ASN A 96 -8.22 -0.65 -23.13
N PRO A 97 -8.15 -1.83 -22.49
CA PRO A 97 -8.96 -3.03 -22.77
C PRO A 97 -10.45 -2.86 -22.44
N LEU A 98 -11.32 -3.44 -23.28
CA LEU A 98 -12.78 -3.24 -23.21
C LEU A 98 -13.41 -3.92 -21.97
N PRO A 99 -14.01 -3.15 -21.03
CA PRO A 99 -14.88 -3.72 -20.01
C PRO A 99 -16.15 -4.26 -20.64
N THR A 100 -16.55 -5.50 -20.33
CA THR A 100 -17.90 -6.00 -20.66
C THR A 100 -18.53 -6.69 -19.47
N LYS A 101 -19.88 -6.78 -19.46
CA LYS A 101 -20.60 -7.55 -18.44
C LYS A 101 -20.22 -9.04 -18.49
N THR A 102 -19.95 -9.55 -19.69
CA THR A 102 -19.66 -10.98 -19.92
C THR A 102 -18.24 -11.37 -19.54
N ASN A 103 -17.25 -10.51 -19.78
CA ASN A 103 -15.86 -10.82 -19.41
C ASN A 103 -15.62 -10.61 -17.91
N GLY A 104 -16.35 -9.69 -17.27
CA GLY A 104 -16.17 -9.36 -15.86
C GLY A 104 -14.78 -8.80 -15.53
N ARG A 105 -13.96 -8.39 -16.51
CA ARG A 105 -12.56 -7.94 -16.34
C ARG A 105 -12.39 -6.48 -16.79
N HIS A 106 -11.25 -5.87 -16.49
CA HIS A 106 -10.88 -4.52 -16.96
C HIS A 106 -11.91 -3.45 -16.56
N GLY A 107 -12.52 -3.58 -15.38
CA GLY A 107 -13.62 -2.73 -14.95
C GLY A 107 -13.26 -1.24 -14.97
N SER A 108 -14.24 -0.43 -15.34
CA SER A 108 -14.17 1.02 -15.26
C SER A 108 -15.29 1.54 -14.36
N VAL A 109 -15.01 2.62 -13.65
CA VAL A 109 -15.93 3.24 -12.69
C VAL A 109 -15.93 4.73 -12.90
N LEU A 110 -17.11 5.29 -13.11
CA LEU A 110 -17.30 6.72 -13.05
C LEU A 110 -17.66 7.09 -11.61
N ASN A 111 -16.91 8.01 -11.01
CA ASN A 111 -17.17 8.57 -9.68
C ASN A 111 -17.23 7.51 -8.58
N MET A 112 -16.12 6.80 -8.38
CA MET A 112 -15.98 5.79 -7.34
C MET A 112 -16.37 6.36 -5.96
N PRO A 113 -17.25 5.69 -5.19
CA PRO A 113 -17.61 6.19 -3.87
C PRO A 113 -16.45 6.00 -2.88
N GLY A 114 -16.08 7.08 -2.19
CA GLY A 114 -14.98 7.08 -1.22
C GLY A 114 -15.36 6.59 0.19
N ASN A 115 -16.65 6.55 0.53
CA ASN A 115 -17.12 6.15 1.87
C ASN A 115 -17.22 4.63 2.11
N LYS A 116 -16.80 3.80 1.14
CA LYS A 116 -16.90 2.33 1.22
C LYS A 116 -15.54 1.68 1.02
N ASN A 117 -15.28 0.62 1.79
CA ASN A 117 -14.05 -0.18 1.68
C ASN A 117 -14.26 -1.67 1.40
N ASP A 118 -15.47 -2.04 1.04
CA ASP A 118 -15.86 -3.41 0.76
C ASP A 118 -16.27 -3.61 -0.70
N ILE A 119 -15.79 -2.71 -1.57
CA ILE A 119 -16.19 -2.67 -2.97
C ILE A 119 -14.98 -2.78 -3.90
N SER A 120 -15.13 -3.59 -4.94
CA SER A 120 -14.24 -3.66 -6.09
C SER A 120 -15.08 -3.88 -7.34
N PRO A 121 -15.11 -2.92 -8.27
CA PRO A 121 -15.78 -3.09 -9.57
C PRO A 121 -14.83 -3.54 -10.69
N PHE A 122 -13.56 -3.77 -10.39
CA PHE A 122 -12.51 -3.91 -11.41
C PHE A 122 -12.40 -5.31 -12.01
N ASP A 123 -12.61 -6.36 -11.21
CA ASP A 123 -12.52 -7.75 -11.67
C ASP A 123 -13.52 -8.67 -10.94
N SER A 124 -14.27 -9.45 -11.71
CA SER A 124 -15.28 -10.40 -11.20
C SER A 124 -14.71 -11.52 -10.34
N ARG A 125 -13.39 -11.73 -10.38
CA ARG A 125 -12.68 -12.71 -9.56
C ARG A 125 -12.28 -12.17 -8.20
N THR A 126 -12.55 -10.89 -7.88
CA THR A 126 -12.33 -10.35 -6.54
C THR A 126 -13.15 -11.16 -5.52
N VAL A 127 -12.46 -11.67 -4.49
CA VAL A 127 -13.01 -12.62 -3.52
C VAL A 127 -13.83 -11.97 -2.40
N SER A 128 -14.36 -12.81 -1.49
CA SER A 128 -15.02 -12.40 -0.25
C SER A 128 -16.22 -11.46 -0.42
N GLY A 129 -16.97 -11.63 -1.52
CA GLY A 129 -18.17 -10.85 -1.82
C GLY A 129 -17.91 -9.37 -2.13
N ARG A 130 -16.64 -8.99 -2.37
CA ARG A 130 -16.21 -7.61 -2.61
C ARG A 130 -16.42 -7.16 -4.06
N TYR A 131 -16.59 -8.08 -5.01
CA TYR A 131 -16.94 -7.71 -6.38
C TYR A 131 -18.34 -7.09 -6.44
N LYS A 132 -18.43 -5.83 -6.86
CA LYS A 132 -19.69 -5.06 -6.98
C LYS A 132 -19.89 -4.57 -8.42
N PRO A 133 -20.48 -5.39 -9.31
CA PRO A 133 -20.66 -5.04 -10.72
C PRO A 133 -21.58 -3.83 -10.95
N GLU A 134 -22.43 -3.48 -9.98
CA GLU A 134 -23.36 -2.35 -10.03
C GLU A 134 -22.65 -0.99 -10.11
N TYR A 135 -21.38 -0.90 -9.70
CA TYR A 135 -20.57 0.32 -9.83
C TYR A 135 -19.83 0.43 -11.18
N ARG A 136 -19.92 -0.60 -12.04
CA ARG A 136 -19.22 -0.57 -13.34
C ARG A 136 -19.95 0.31 -14.33
N ILE A 137 -19.18 1.04 -15.13
CA ILE A 137 -19.67 1.77 -16.30
C ILE A 137 -19.14 1.14 -17.59
N TYR A 138 -19.91 1.26 -18.68
CA TYR A 138 -19.60 0.72 -20.00
C TYR A 138 -19.82 1.79 -21.06
N PRO A 139 -18.91 1.97 -22.03
CA PRO A 139 -19.12 2.89 -23.14
C PRO A 139 -20.35 2.53 -24.00
N PRO A 140 -21.01 3.52 -24.64
CA PRO A 140 -20.72 4.95 -24.54
C PRO A 140 -21.33 5.59 -23.28
N PHE A 141 -20.62 6.56 -22.69
CA PHE A 141 -21.15 7.39 -21.60
C PHE A 141 -20.53 8.80 -21.65
N GLU A 142 -21.22 9.76 -21.02
CA GLU A 142 -20.75 11.13 -20.87
C GLU A 142 -19.98 11.29 -19.55
N MET A 143 -18.88 12.03 -19.60
CA MET A 143 -18.22 12.61 -18.44
C MET A 143 -18.45 14.11 -18.47
N LYS A 144 -18.82 14.70 -17.33
CA LYS A 144 -18.97 16.15 -17.15
C LYS A 144 -17.94 16.69 -16.15
N PRO A 145 -17.66 18.01 -16.14
CA PRO A 145 -16.81 18.60 -15.13
C PRO A 145 -17.18 18.16 -13.71
N GLY A 146 -16.19 17.83 -12.90
CA GLY A 146 -16.41 17.18 -11.60
C GLY A 146 -16.35 15.66 -11.64
N ASP A 147 -16.38 15.01 -12.81
CA ASP A 147 -16.31 13.55 -12.93
C ASP A 147 -14.87 13.03 -12.95
N THR A 148 -14.70 11.83 -12.37
CA THR A 148 -13.46 11.05 -12.42
C THR A 148 -13.76 9.64 -12.91
N LEU A 149 -13.01 9.17 -13.90
CA LEU A 149 -13.09 7.82 -14.43
C LEU A 149 -11.84 7.04 -14.01
N ILE A 150 -12.04 5.95 -13.28
CA ILE A 150 -10.98 4.98 -12.96
C ILE A 150 -11.18 3.77 -13.87
N SER A 151 -10.15 3.41 -14.64
CA SER A 151 -10.16 2.22 -15.51
C SER A 151 -9.03 1.28 -15.10
N SER A 152 -9.24 -0.02 -15.25
CA SER A 152 -8.25 -1.03 -14.86
C SER A 152 -7.84 -1.98 -15.99
N ILE A 153 -6.67 -2.60 -15.81
CA ILE A 153 -6.26 -3.77 -16.56
C ILE A 153 -6.26 -4.96 -15.61
N SER A 154 -6.84 -6.09 -16.01
CA SER A 154 -6.80 -7.33 -15.24
C SER A 154 -5.64 -8.24 -15.65
N ILE A 155 -4.98 -8.90 -14.70
CA ILE A 155 -4.04 -10.00 -14.96
C ILE A 155 -4.78 -11.26 -15.45
N ASN A 156 -4.09 -12.14 -16.15
CA ASN A 156 -4.68 -13.38 -16.66
C ASN A 156 -4.78 -14.42 -15.55
N ARG A 157 -3.69 -14.62 -14.80
CA ARG A 157 -3.61 -15.56 -13.69
C ARG A 157 -3.08 -14.85 -12.44
N LYS A 158 -3.60 -15.26 -11.30
CA LYS A 158 -3.10 -14.84 -9.99
C LYS A 158 -1.60 -15.18 -9.92
N GLY A 159 -0.77 -14.17 -9.67
CA GLY A 159 0.70 -14.33 -9.59
C GLY A 159 1.46 -14.10 -10.88
N ASP A 160 0.80 -13.58 -11.92
CA ASP A 160 1.51 -13.09 -13.13
C ASP A 160 2.51 -11.96 -12.80
N TYR A 161 2.36 -11.29 -11.65
CA TYR A 161 3.28 -10.27 -11.14
C TYR A 161 3.84 -10.67 -9.78
N GLN A 162 5.14 -10.38 -9.59
CA GLN A 162 5.78 -10.53 -8.28
C GLN A 162 5.26 -9.45 -7.33
N PRO A 163 4.77 -9.82 -6.14
CA PRO A 163 4.30 -8.85 -5.16
C PRO A 163 5.44 -7.94 -4.71
N TRP A 164 5.28 -6.64 -4.93
CA TRP A 164 6.29 -5.67 -4.51
C TRP A 164 6.47 -5.66 -2.98
N LEU A 165 7.74 -5.61 -2.55
CA LEU A 165 8.19 -5.66 -1.15
C LEU A 165 7.81 -6.94 -0.38
N ARG A 166 7.34 -8.00 -1.05
CA ARG A 166 7.00 -9.26 -0.36
C ARG A 166 8.02 -10.33 -0.71
N GLU A 167 8.76 -10.82 0.30
CA GLU A 167 9.78 -11.84 0.10
C GLU A 167 9.20 -13.26 0.16
N GLY A 168 9.54 -14.09 -0.83
CA GLY A 168 9.23 -15.52 -0.88
C GLY A 168 8.16 -15.90 -1.92
N ASN A 169 8.44 -16.95 -2.68
CA ASN A 169 7.69 -17.35 -3.90
C ASN A 169 6.26 -17.88 -3.69
N ASN A 170 5.70 -17.85 -2.47
CA ASN A 170 4.47 -18.58 -2.15
C ASN A 170 3.29 -17.71 -1.68
N GLU A 171 3.46 -16.39 -1.55
CA GLU A 171 2.36 -15.51 -1.13
C GLU A 171 1.95 -14.56 -2.26
N THR A 172 1.03 -15.04 -3.07
CA THR A 172 0.48 -14.27 -4.19
C THR A 172 -0.66 -13.37 -3.74
N PRO A 173 -0.67 -12.06 -4.06
CA PRO A 173 -1.80 -11.18 -3.77
C PRO A 173 -3.13 -11.75 -4.28
N GLU A 174 -4.20 -11.56 -3.53
CA GLU A 174 -5.56 -12.00 -3.91
C GLU A 174 -6.20 -11.16 -5.02
N SER A 175 -5.51 -10.12 -5.49
CA SER A 175 -6.01 -9.21 -6.53
C SER A 175 -5.76 -9.75 -7.94
N PHE A 176 -6.73 -9.50 -8.82
CA PHE A 176 -6.61 -9.72 -10.26
C PHE A 176 -6.43 -8.41 -11.05
N VAL A 177 -6.30 -7.27 -10.37
CA VAL A 177 -6.06 -5.97 -10.98
C VAL A 177 -4.55 -5.81 -11.20
N ARG A 178 -4.13 -5.70 -12.46
CA ARG A 178 -2.75 -5.42 -12.87
C ARG A 178 -2.39 -3.97 -12.56
N SER A 179 -3.14 -3.05 -13.15
CA SER A 179 -2.87 -1.61 -13.15
C SER A 179 -4.18 -0.84 -13.23
N VAL A 180 -4.14 0.42 -12.79
CA VAL A 180 -5.23 1.40 -12.95
C VAL A 180 -4.67 2.72 -13.45
N SER A 181 -5.51 3.43 -14.20
CA SER A 181 -5.26 4.79 -14.67
C SER A 181 -6.52 5.62 -14.47
N ILE A 182 -6.33 6.93 -14.32
CA ILE A 182 -7.42 7.86 -13.99
C ILE A 182 -7.51 8.94 -15.04
N LEU A 183 -8.73 9.19 -15.51
CA LEU A 183 -9.08 10.31 -16.37
C LEU A 183 -10.01 11.25 -15.61
N THR A 184 -9.61 12.51 -15.48
CA THR A 184 -10.41 13.53 -14.77
C THR A 184 -11.08 14.47 -15.76
N CYS A 185 -12.35 14.83 -15.56
CA CYS A 185 -13.01 15.85 -16.36
C CYS A 185 -13.09 17.16 -15.58
N LEU A 186 -12.38 18.19 -16.04
CA LEU A 186 -12.32 19.51 -15.43
C LEU A 186 -13.20 20.51 -16.18
N GLU A 187 -13.66 21.55 -15.50
CA GLU A 187 -14.38 22.66 -16.13
C GLU A 187 -13.45 23.52 -16.99
N GLU A 188 -12.24 23.76 -16.50
CA GLU A 188 -11.23 24.57 -17.15
C GLU A 188 -9.85 23.91 -17.11
N ARG A 189 -8.92 24.42 -17.92
CA ARG A 189 -7.53 23.98 -17.89
C ARG A 189 -6.84 24.44 -16.60
N VAL A 190 -5.89 23.64 -16.12
CA VAL A 190 -5.02 23.97 -14.98
C VAL A 190 -3.58 24.20 -15.41
N SER A 191 -2.75 24.77 -14.54
CA SER A 191 -1.32 24.95 -14.79
C SER A 191 -0.58 23.61 -14.91
N ALA A 192 0.61 23.64 -15.51
CA ALA A 192 1.44 22.46 -15.76
C ALA A 192 1.80 21.67 -14.49
N ASP A 193 1.81 22.35 -13.36
CA ASP A 193 2.29 21.87 -12.09
C ASP A 193 1.14 21.55 -11.11
N ALA A 194 -0.10 21.54 -11.61
CA ALA A 194 -1.26 21.13 -10.84
C ALA A 194 -1.22 19.63 -10.53
N PHE A 195 -1.51 19.28 -9.27
CA PHE A 195 -1.79 17.90 -8.87
C PHE A 195 -3.17 17.46 -9.39
N ARG A 196 -3.31 16.16 -9.65
CA ARG A 196 -4.61 15.57 -9.91
C ARG A 196 -5.46 15.69 -8.62
N PRO A 197 -6.73 16.12 -8.69
CA PRO A 197 -7.64 15.99 -7.56
C PRO A 197 -7.73 14.54 -7.10
N ALA A 198 -8.01 14.34 -5.81
CA ALA A 198 -8.22 12.99 -5.30
C ALA A 198 -9.32 12.26 -6.10
N TYR A 199 -9.13 10.98 -6.38
CA TYR A 199 -9.98 10.28 -7.36
C TYR A 199 -11.43 10.03 -6.93
N VAL A 200 -11.74 10.29 -5.65
CA VAL A 200 -13.10 10.30 -5.09
C VAL A 200 -13.60 11.71 -4.75
N ASP A 201 -12.80 12.76 -4.94
CA ASP A 201 -13.16 14.14 -4.63
C ASP A 201 -13.99 14.77 -5.75
N ARG A 202 -15.29 14.88 -5.52
CA ARG A 202 -16.23 15.49 -6.46
C ARG A 202 -16.15 17.01 -6.52
N ALA A 203 -15.56 17.65 -5.51
CA ALA A 203 -15.27 19.09 -5.54
C ALA A 203 -13.99 19.40 -6.34
N GLN A 204 -13.25 18.37 -6.78
CA GLN A 204 -12.04 18.48 -7.58
C GLN A 204 -11.03 19.52 -7.04
N ARG A 205 -10.72 19.45 -5.75
CA ARG A 205 -9.75 20.36 -5.14
C ARG A 205 -8.37 20.20 -5.81
N ILE A 206 -7.85 21.28 -6.36
CA ILE A 206 -6.53 21.36 -7.00
C ILE A 206 -5.50 21.91 -6.01
N TYR A 207 -4.32 21.31 -6.03
CA TYR A 207 -3.10 21.80 -5.39
C TYR A 207 -2.03 22.02 -6.46
N TYR A 208 -0.98 22.77 -6.16
CA TYR A 208 0.10 23.06 -7.12
C TYR A 208 1.48 22.70 -6.57
N ALA A 209 2.36 22.22 -7.44
CA ALA A 209 3.70 21.79 -7.04
C ALA A 209 4.61 22.98 -6.67
N HIS A 210 4.36 24.19 -7.20
CA HIS A 210 5.09 25.38 -6.75
C HIS A 210 4.83 25.75 -5.28
N ASP A 211 3.69 25.31 -4.72
CA ASP A 211 3.36 25.54 -3.30
C ASP A 211 4.03 24.54 -2.35
N LEU A 212 4.69 23.48 -2.86
CA LEU A 212 5.32 22.50 -1.98
C LEU A 212 6.43 23.14 -1.16
N ARG A 213 6.34 22.96 0.16
CA ARG A 213 7.31 23.39 1.16
C ARG A 213 8.54 22.48 1.17
N ARG A 214 9.27 22.45 0.05
CA ARG A 214 10.49 21.65 -0.17
C ARG A 214 11.57 21.93 0.89
N ASN A 215 11.58 23.13 1.46
CA ASN A 215 12.47 23.53 2.55
C ASN A 215 12.26 22.73 3.85
N LEU A 216 11.15 21.99 3.99
CA LEU A 216 10.92 21.07 5.13
C LEU A 216 11.64 19.74 4.94
N LEU A 217 12.05 19.39 3.71
CA LEU A 217 12.86 18.19 3.46
C LEU A 217 14.27 18.42 3.98
N ARG A 218 14.78 17.49 4.77
CA ARG A 218 16.16 17.55 5.26
C ARG A 218 17.15 17.16 4.15
N ASN A 219 18.43 17.43 4.41
CA ASN A 219 19.57 17.01 3.57
C ASN A 219 20.53 16.18 4.43
N LEU A 220 20.00 15.11 5.01
CA LEU A 220 20.79 14.20 5.86
C LEU A 220 21.78 13.40 4.99
N PRO A 221 22.99 13.10 5.47
CA PRO A 221 23.92 12.25 4.73
C PRO A 221 23.30 10.91 4.33
N LYS A 222 23.55 10.41 3.11
CA LYS A 222 23.10 9.07 2.73
C LYS A 222 23.69 7.99 3.63
N VAL A 223 22.86 7.00 3.98
CA VAL A 223 23.28 5.79 4.71
C VAL A 223 23.41 4.60 3.76
N ALA A 224 24.09 3.55 4.22
CA ALA A 224 24.23 2.30 3.47
C ALA A 224 22.86 1.66 3.18
N ASN A 225 22.80 0.87 2.10
CA ASN A 225 21.60 0.15 1.65
C ASN A 225 20.41 1.03 1.24
N SER A 226 20.61 2.32 1.00
CA SER A 226 19.57 3.19 0.43
C SER A 226 19.01 2.59 -0.87
N PRO A 227 17.68 2.34 -0.96
CA PRO A 227 17.07 1.86 -2.19
C PRO A 227 17.13 2.94 -3.28
N ASP A 228 16.96 2.54 -4.54
CA ASP A 228 16.90 3.49 -5.65
C ASP A 228 15.65 4.38 -5.53
N ILE A 229 15.88 5.69 -5.47
CA ILE A 229 14.83 6.70 -5.36
C ILE A 229 13.89 6.69 -6.57
N ASN A 230 14.42 6.38 -7.76
CA ASN A 230 13.63 6.32 -8.99
C ASN A 230 12.71 5.09 -9.01
N SER A 231 13.16 3.95 -8.46
CA SER A 231 12.32 2.77 -8.28
C SER A 231 11.10 3.11 -7.41
N LEU A 232 11.30 3.76 -6.25
CA LEU A 232 10.18 4.17 -5.39
C LEU A 232 9.28 5.19 -6.11
N ALA A 233 9.86 6.15 -6.85
CA ALA A 233 9.08 7.12 -7.62
C ALA A 233 8.18 6.44 -8.66
N ALA A 234 8.68 5.40 -9.33
CA ALA A 234 7.92 4.63 -10.32
C ALA A 234 6.73 3.86 -9.71
N HIS A 235 6.90 3.34 -8.48
CA HIS A 235 5.82 2.65 -7.75
C HIS A 235 4.72 3.60 -7.29
N TYR A 236 5.05 4.85 -6.94
CA TYR A 236 4.04 5.87 -6.57
C TYR A 236 3.48 6.66 -7.75
N ARG A 237 4.07 6.54 -8.97
CA ARG A 237 3.66 7.32 -10.14
C ARG A 237 2.19 7.10 -10.52
N ARG A 238 1.66 5.89 -10.28
CA ARG A 238 0.28 5.53 -10.63
C ARG A 238 -0.58 5.40 -9.37
N PRO A 239 -1.90 5.57 -9.49
CA PRO A 239 -2.80 5.64 -8.34
C PRO A 239 -2.85 4.34 -7.54
N TRP A 240 -2.75 4.42 -6.21
CA TRP A 240 -2.98 3.26 -5.36
C TRP A 240 -4.46 3.21 -4.97
N LEU A 241 -5.10 2.06 -5.23
CA LEU A 241 -6.49 1.83 -4.88
C LEU A 241 -6.63 1.54 -3.39
N GLU A 242 -7.55 2.25 -2.74
CA GLU A 242 -7.82 2.13 -1.30
C GLU A 242 -9.32 1.86 -1.01
N THR A 243 -10.06 1.49 -2.05
CA THR A 243 -11.52 1.24 -2.02
C THR A 243 -11.90 -0.16 -1.59
N CYS A 244 -10.94 -1.08 -1.51
CA CYS A 244 -11.10 -2.39 -0.89
C CYS A 244 -10.05 -2.57 0.21
N PHE A 245 -10.47 -2.48 1.48
CA PHE A 245 -9.56 -2.45 2.65
C PHE A 245 -8.54 -3.60 2.70
N TYR A 246 -8.92 -4.79 2.22
CA TYR A 246 -8.05 -5.97 2.23
C TYR A 246 -7.11 -6.06 1.01
N GLY A 247 -7.13 -5.09 0.09
CA GLY A 247 -6.26 -5.05 -1.09
C GLY A 247 -6.63 -6.08 -2.16
N PHE A 248 -7.86 -6.59 -2.17
CA PHE A 248 -8.31 -7.56 -3.19
C PHE A 248 -8.55 -6.94 -4.57
N ASP A 249 -8.31 -5.64 -4.70
CA ASP A 249 -8.28 -4.86 -5.93
C ASP A 249 -6.97 -4.07 -6.09
N ALA A 250 -5.97 -4.28 -5.23
CA ALA A 250 -4.69 -3.59 -5.33
C ALA A 250 -4.04 -3.85 -6.70
N ALA A 251 -3.46 -2.82 -7.31
CA ALA A 251 -2.80 -2.91 -8.61
C ALA A 251 -1.46 -3.66 -8.52
N VAL A 252 -1.47 -4.98 -8.77
CA VAL A 252 -0.36 -5.88 -8.41
C VAL A 252 0.94 -5.63 -9.18
N GLU A 253 0.93 -4.86 -10.26
CA GLU A 253 2.14 -4.52 -11.02
C GLU A 253 3.05 -3.52 -10.28
N TYR A 254 2.50 -2.70 -9.38
CA TYR A 254 3.28 -1.64 -8.71
C TYR A 254 2.81 -1.30 -7.29
N GLN A 255 1.53 -1.47 -6.94
CA GLN A 255 1.01 -1.11 -5.63
C GLN A 255 1.39 -2.18 -4.59
N ALA A 256 1.75 -1.74 -3.38
CA ALA A 256 1.85 -2.63 -2.23
C ALA A 256 0.46 -3.19 -1.88
N ALA A 257 0.28 -4.52 -2.03
CA ALA A 257 -1.03 -5.16 -1.92
C ALA A 257 -1.48 -5.52 -0.50
N TYR A 258 -0.68 -5.21 0.52
CA TYR A 258 -0.99 -5.48 1.92
C TYR A 258 -0.43 -4.36 2.80
N GLY A 259 -1.14 -4.02 3.89
CA GLY A 259 -0.85 -2.83 4.68
C GLY A 259 0.55 -2.82 5.31
N ARG A 260 1.09 -3.99 5.66
CA ARG A 260 2.50 -4.15 6.07
C ARG A 260 3.45 -3.55 5.04
N GLU A 261 3.34 -3.96 3.78
CA GLU A 261 4.16 -3.44 2.69
C GLU A 261 3.88 -1.96 2.40
N THR A 262 2.63 -1.51 2.54
CA THR A 262 2.32 -0.07 2.43
C THR A 262 3.07 0.75 3.47
N GLY A 263 3.07 0.32 4.74
CA GLY A 263 3.81 0.98 5.83
C GLY A 263 5.32 1.03 5.56
N ARG A 264 5.88 -0.08 5.07
CA ARG A 264 7.30 -0.14 4.64
C ARG A 264 7.59 0.82 3.50
N ALA A 265 6.77 0.78 2.45
CA ALA A 265 6.96 1.59 1.25
C ALA A 265 6.95 3.09 1.57
N ILE A 266 5.98 3.56 2.37
CA ILE A 266 5.88 5.00 2.70
C ILE A 266 7.00 5.44 3.65
N GLY A 267 7.38 4.58 4.60
CA GLY A 267 8.54 4.82 5.45
C GLY A 267 9.82 4.99 4.64
N MET A 268 10.12 4.05 3.73
CA MET A 268 11.29 4.16 2.86
C MET A 268 11.25 5.39 1.95
N ALA A 269 10.11 5.66 1.30
CA ALA A 269 9.96 6.77 0.38
C ALA A 269 10.22 8.13 1.06
N THR A 270 9.61 8.35 2.21
CA THR A 270 9.77 9.62 2.94
C THR A 270 11.14 9.76 3.60
N LEU A 271 11.77 8.68 4.05
CA LEU A 271 13.16 8.71 4.52
C LEU A 271 14.15 9.04 3.39
N LEU A 272 13.97 8.50 2.19
CA LEU A 272 14.78 8.87 1.02
C LEU A 272 14.68 10.36 0.70
N LEU A 273 13.49 10.96 0.82
CA LEU A 273 13.28 12.40 0.62
C LEU A 273 14.02 13.28 1.64
N MET A 274 14.39 12.72 2.81
CA MET A 274 15.18 13.42 3.84
C MET A 274 16.69 13.33 3.63
N LEU A 275 17.16 12.53 2.69
CA LEU A 275 18.60 12.36 2.40
C LEU A 275 19.13 13.44 1.45
N ASP A 276 20.45 13.61 1.37
CA ASP A 276 21.18 14.60 0.57
C ASP A 276 21.17 14.37 -0.96
N TYR A 277 20.06 13.87 -1.49
CA TYR A 277 19.75 13.95 -2.92
C TYR A 277 19.52 15.40 -3.34
N THR A 278 19.88 15.71 -4.58
CA THR A 278 19.54 17.01 -5.20
C THR A 278 18.01 17.16 -5.31
N GLU A 279 17.53 18.40 -5.40
CA GLU A 279 16.10 18.68 -5.56
C GLU A 279 15.51 17.95 -6.79
N VAL A 280 16.26 17.94 -7.90
CA VAL A 280 15.87 17.25 -9.15
C VAL A 280 15.73 15.74 -8.95
N GLU A 281 16.62 15.11 -8.18
CA GLU A 281 16.52 13.67 -7.87
C GLU A 281 15.33 13.34 -6.97
N LYS A 282 14.95 14.26 -6.06
CA LYS A 282 13.81 14.07 -5.15
C LYS A 282 12.46 14.28 -5.84
N GLU A 283 12.40 15.15 -6.84
CA GLU A 283 11.16 15.75 -7.32
C GLU A 283 10.12 14.72 -7.74
N ALA A 284 10.50 13.72 -8.54
CA ALA A 284 9.55 12.70 -9.01
C ALA A 284 8.94 11.89 -7.84
N LEU A 285 9.76 11.50 -6.85
CA LEU A 285 9.28 10.79 -5.67
C LEU A 285 8.39 11.70 -4.81
N LEU A 286 8.79 12.95 -4.60
CA LEU A 286 8.05 13.92 -3.81
C LEU A 286 6.65 14.14 -4.39
N ILE A 287 6.56 14.46 -5.69
CA ILE A 287 5.28 14.65 -6.39
C ILE A 287 4.39 13.42 -6.23
N ASN A 288 4.92 12.23 -6.49
CA ASN A 288 4.12 11.02 -6.52
C ASN A 288 3.63 10.60 -5.12
N VAL A 289 4.46 10.78 -4.08
CA VAL A 289 4.06 10.53 -2.68
C VAL A 289 3.03 11.55 -2.20
N VAL A 290 3.20 12.83 -2.53
CA VAL A 290 2.22 13.88 -2.20
C VAL A 290 0.88 13.58 -2.89
N GLN A 291 0.90 13.15 -4.15
CA GLN A 291 -0.32 12.74 -4.86
C GLN A 291 -1.05 11.58 -4.17
N TYR A 292 -0.32 10.59 -3.65
CA TYR A 292 -0.92 9.49 -2.87
C TYR A 292 -1.57 10.02 -1.57
N GLY A 293 -0.92 10.96 -0.87
CA GLY A 293 -1.51 11.62 0.30
C GLY A 293 -2.78 12.43 -0.05
N ILE A 294 -2.81 13.10 -1.20
CA ILE A 294 -4.01 13.79 -1.72
C ILE A 294 -5.14 12.79 -1.94
N ASP A 295 -4.87 11.63 -2.55
CA ASP A 295 -5.88 10.59 -2.79
C ASP A 295 -6.49 10.07 -1.49
N LEU A 296 -5.63 9.71 -0.52
CA LEU A 296 -6.06 9.26 0.81
C LEU A 296 -6.86 10.34 1.55
N TRP A 297 -6.47 11.61 1.42
CA TRP A 297 -7.21 12.71 2.02
C TRP A 297 -8.57 12.92 1.37
N GLY A 298 -8.68 12.76 0.05
CA GLY A 298 -9.98 12.76 -0.63
C GLY A 298 -10.91 11.66 -0.13
N ILE A 299 -10.38 10.46 0.12
CA ILE A 299 -11.12 9.35 0.73
C ILE A 299 -11.61 9.72 2.13
N ALA A 300 -10.73 10.27 2.98
CA ALA A 300 -11.12 10.75 4.31
C ALA A 300 -12.23 11.82 4.24
N ARG A 301 -12.12 12.79 3.32
CA ARG A 301 -13.15 13.83 3.09
C ARG A 301 -14.47 13.26 2.58
N ALA A 302 -14.43 12.13 1.87
CA ALA A 302 -15.60 11.41 1.43
C ALA A 302 -16.21 10.54 2.55
N GLU A 303 -16.05 10.92 3.83
CA GLU A 303 -16.62 10.25 5.01
C GLU A 303 -16.19 8.79 5.20
N TYR A 304 -15.02 8.43 4.69
CA TYR A 304 -14.47 7.09 4.92
C TYR A 304 -14.15 6.87 6.41
N PRO A 305 -14.56 5.74 7.03
CA PRO A 305 -14.33 5.48 8.46
C PRO A 305 -12.85 5.28 8.84
N GLY A 306 -11.96 5.14 7.85
CA GLY A 306 -10.52 4.99 8.04
C GLY A 306 -10.01 3.56 7.83
N TRP A 307 -8.71 3.38 8.06
CA TRP A 307 -7.97 2.14 7.87
C TRP A 307 -7.70 1.50 9.22
N ILE A 308 -8.66 0.72 9.69
CA ILE A 308 -8.67 0.19 11.07
C ILE A 308 -7.53 -0.78 11.35
N ALA A 309 -7.20 -0.96 12.64
CA ALA A 309 -6.42 -2.09 13.11
C ALA A 309 -7.08 -3.42 12.73
N HIS A 310 -6.36 -4.24 11.96
CA HIS A 310 -6.73 -5.62 11.63
C HIS A 310 -5.48 -6.40 11.22
N GLY A 311 -4.68 -6.82 12.22
CA GLY A 311 -3.38 -7.42 11.97
C GLY A 311 -2.47 -6.43 11.23
N GLY A 312 -1.99 -6.75 10.03
CA GLY A 312 -1.19 -5.83 9.23
C GLY A 312 -1.94 -5.06 8.13
N HIS A 313 -3.27 -5.14 8.05
CA HIS A 313 -4.02 -4.51 6.93
C HIS A 313 -4.10 -2.98 7.01
N GLY A 314 -4.33 -2.41 8.20
CA GLY A 314 -4.56 -0.97 8.38
C GLY A 314 -3.32 -0.07 8.40
N SER A 315 -2.13 -0.64 8.21
CA SER A 315 -0.87 0.10 8.30
C SER A 315 -0.59 0.97 7.08
N GLY A 316 0.07 2.11 7.28
CA GLY A 316 0.74 2.94 6.27
C GLY A 316 -0.10 4.05 5.65
N ARG A 317 -1.29 4.38 6.18
CA ARG A 317 -2.17 5.42 5.58
C ARG A 317 -2.17 6.76 6.31
N LYS A 318 -1.79 6.81 7.60
CA LYS A 318 -1.77 8.07 8.34
C LYS A 318 -0.62 8.98 7.92
N TRP A 319 0.60 8.45 7.91
CA TRP A 319 1.79 9.21 7.53
C TRP A 319 1.71 9.91 6.17
N PRO A 320 1.32 9.26 5.06
CA PRO A 320 1.27 9.93 3.76
C PRO A 320 0.28 11.11 3.73
N ILE A 321 -0.82 11.05 4.50
CA ILE A 321 -1.76 12.17 4.64
C ILE A 321 -1.08 13.33 5.37
N VAL A 322 -0.48 13.07 6.55
CA VAL A 322 0.22 14.10 7.34
C VAL A 322 1.37 14.72 6.54
N PHE A 323 2.18 13.89 5.88
CA PHE A 323 3.30 14.31 5.03
C PHE A 323 2.83 15.19 3.86
N ALA A 324 1.79 14.79 3.13
CA ALA A 324 1.24 15.61 2.06
C ALA A 324 0.69 16.94 2.60
N GLY A 325 0.02 16.93 3.76
CA GLY A 325 -0.45 18.14 4.41
C GLY A 325 0.70 19.09 4.80
N LEU A 326 1.83 18.55 5.28
CA LEU A 326 3.04 19.32 5.58
C LEU A 326 3.60 19.97 4.30
N MET A 327 3.77 19.19 3.24
CA MET A 327 4.30 19.68 1.97
C MET A 327 3.39 20.74 1.34
N LEU A 328 2.08 20.54 1.36
CA LEU A 328 1.08 21.43 0.76
C LEU A 328 0.71 22.62 1.66
N GLY A 329 1.15 22.62 2.92
CA GLY A 329 0.73 23.62 3.90
C GLY A 329 -0.75 23.58 4.29
N ASP A 330 -1.45 22.47 4.01
CA ASP A 330 -2.87 22.28 4.35
C ASP A 330 -3.01 21.84 5.81
N THR A 331 -3.43 22.76 6.68
CA THR A 331 -3.50 22.53 8.13
C THR A 331 -4.54 21.49 8.55
N GLN A 332 -5.58 21.26 7.75
CA GLN A 332 -6.56 20.22 8.02
C GLN A 332 -6.01 18.83 7.67
N MET A 333 -5.32 18.73 6.52
CA MET A 333 -4.66 17.50 6.06
C MET A 333 -3.48 17.12 6.98
N GLN A 334 -2.76 18.10 7.54
CA GLN A 334 -1.69 17.85 8.52
C GLN A 334 -2.20 17.16 9.79
N LYS A 335 -3.48 17.35 10.15
CA LYS A 335 -4.05 16.93 11.43
C LYS A 335 -5.28 16.04 11.21
N PRO A 336 -5.16 14.91 10.50
CA PRO A 336 -6.31 14.15 10.04
C PRO A 336 -7.19 13.66 11.19
N SER A 337 -6.59 13.23 12.31
CA SER A 337 -7.31 12.77 13.50
C SER A 337 -8.01 13.90 14.27
N GLN A 338 -7.57 15.16 14.13
CA GLN A 338 -8.28 16.30 14.73
C GLN A 338 -9.39 16.82 13.80
N THR A 339 -9.12 16.88 12.49
CA THR A 339 -10.11 17.28 11.47
C THR A 339 -11.26 16.29 11.39
N TYR A 340 -10.96 14.99 11.44
CA TYR A 340 -11.95 13.91 11.44
C TYR A 340 -11.73 12.98 12.65
N PRO A 341 -12.30 13.31 13.84
CA PRO A 341 -12.09 12.53 15.06
C PRO A 341 -12.53 11.07 14.99
N ASN A 342 -13.40 10.71 14.03
CA ASN A 342 -13.88 9.35 13.82
C ASN A 342 -13.06 8.55 12.79
N LEU A 343 -12.11 9.20 12.11
CA LEU A 343 -11.21 8.59 11.13
C LEU A 343 -10.19 7.73 11.86
N LYS A 344 -10.24 6.42 11.60
CA LYS A 344 -9.41 5.43 12.29
C LYS A 344 -8.14 5.12 11.52
N PHE A 345 -7.05 4.91 12.25
CA PHE A 345 -5.77 4.48 11.69
C PHE A 345 -5.23 3.28 12.47
N GLY A 346 -4.68 2.30 11.74
CA GLY A 346 -4.18 1.06 12.33
C GLY A 346 -3.06 1.33 13.33
N GLU A 347 -2.15 2.24 13.01
CA GLU A 347 -1.06 2.67 13.90
C GLU A 347 -1.56 3.18 15.26
N ASP A 348 -2.60 4.00 15.23
CA ASP A 348 -3.17 4.59 16.45
C ASP A 348 -3.95 3.54 17.24
N MET A 349 -4.75 2.72 16.54
CA MET A 349 -5.58 1.70 17.19
C MET A 349 -4.73 0.58 17.81
N HIS A 350 -3.59 0.25 17.19
CA HIS A 350 -2.70 -0.81 17.65
C HIS A 350 -1.75 -0.39 18.77
N THR A 351 -1.70 0.88 19.14
CA THR A 351 -0.76 1.38 20.15
C THR A 351 -1.47 2.15 21.25
N ALA A 352 -1.12 1.90 22.51
CA ALA A 352 -1.70 2.61 23.65
C ALA A 352 -0.72 2.72 24.81
N TYR A 353 -0.97 3.65 25.71
CA TYR A 353 -0.36 3.59 27.04
C TYR A 353 -1.18 2.67 27.93
N ALA A 354 -0.54 1.62 28.44
CA ALA A 354 -1.13 0.66 29.37
C ALA A 354 -0.04 -0.05 30.18
N ASN A 355 -0.46 -0.82 31.18
CA ASN A 355 0.47 -1.75 31.82
C ASN A 355 0.79 -2.90 30.86
N CYS A 356 2.08 -3.18 30.67
CA CYS A 356 2.57 -4.35 29.95
C CYS A 356 3.04 -5.42 30.95
N TRP A 357 2.90 -6.71 30.60
CA TRP A 357 3.46 -7.81 31.38
C TRP A 357 5.00 -7.75 31.49
N THR A 358 5.68 -7.07 30.56
CA THR A 358 7.14 -6.81 30.60
C THR A 358 7.51 -5.60 31.46
N GLY A 359 6.53 -4.89 32.03
CA GLY A 359 6.74 -3.62 32.74
C GLY A 359 6.78 -2.37 31.84
N ALA A 360 6.82 -2.55 30.52
CA ALA A 360 6.71 -1.45 29.56
C ALA A 360 5.40 -0.66 29.69
N LYS A 361 5.41 0.59 29.21
CA LYS A 361 4.26 1.52 29.30
C LYS A 361 3.56 1.79 27.98
N ALA A 362 4.24 1.64 26.85
CA ALA A 362 3.64 1.68 25.52
C ALA A 362 3.43 0.24 25.03
N VAL A 363 2.19 -0.11 24.69
CA VAL A 363 1.79 -1.49 24.34
C VAL A 363 1.27 -1.60 22.92
N TYR A 364 1.42 -2.79 22.34
CA TYR A 364 0.68 -3.26 21.18
C TYR A 364 -0.66 -3.85 21.64
N THR A 365 -1.75 -3.38 21.06
CA THR A 365 -3.11 -3.65 21.57
C THR A 365 -3.83 -4.78 20.85
N GLY A 366 -3.09 -5.66 20.17
CA GLY A 366 -3.62 -6.90 19.58
C GLY A 366 -4.11 -6.77 18.15
N HIS A 367 -4.84 -7.78 17.66
CA HIS A 367 -5.17 -7.89 16.24
C HIS A 367 -6.09 -6.77 15.74
N MET A 368 -7.18 -6.48 16.47
CA MET A 368 -8.16 -5.42 16.13
C MET A 368 -7.92 -4.12 16.90
N GLY A 369 -6.94 -4.11 17.80
CA GLY A 369 -6.56 -2.94 18.59
C GLY A 369 -7.65 -2.43 19.54
N VAL A 370 -7.47 -1.18 19.94
CA VAL A 370 -8.40 -0.40 20.76
C VAL A 370 -8.85 0.84 20.02
N TRP A 371 -10.04 1.33 20.37
CA TRP A 371 -10.55 2.61 19.92
C TRP A 371 -11.28 3.29 21.07
N ASN A 372 -10.98 4.57 21.32
CA ASN A 372 -11.53 5.33 22.46
C ASN A 372 -11.38 4.59 23.81
N GLY A 373 -10.21 3.99 24.03
CA GLY A 373 -9.89 3.25 25.26
C GLY A 373 -10.59 1.90 25.42
N GLN A 374 -11.32 1.42 24.41
CA GLN A 374 -12.04 0.15 24.46
C GLN A 374 -11.53 -0.83 23.39
N PRO A 375 -11.45 -2.14 23.69
CA PRO A 375 -11.20 -3.16 22.67
C PRO A 375 -12.23 -3.10 21.55
N VAL A 376 -11.77 -3.15 20.31
CA VAL A 376 -12.65 -3.13 19.13
C VAL A 376 -13.32 -4.48 18.90
N SER A 377 -12.59 -5.57 19.18
CA SER A 377 -13.13 -6.92 19.10
C SER A 377 -13.77 -7.34 20.41
N ASN A 378 -14.91 -8.02 20.33
CA ASN A 378 -15.51 -8.73 21.46
C ASN A 378 -14.88 -10.12 21.71
N LEU A 379 -14.02 -10.59 20.80
CA LEU A 379 -13.26 -11.82 20.96
C LEU A 379 -11.96 -11.49 21.70
N PRO A 380 -11.73 -11.99 22.93
CA PRO A 380 -10.56 -11.61 23.72
C PRO A 380 -9.23 -11.89 23.01
N HIS A 381 -9.12 -13.00 22.27
CA HIS A 381 -7.92 -13.36 21.51
C HIS A 381 -7.61 -12.43 20.32
N TRP A 382 -8.55 -11.56 19.91
CA TRP A 382 -8.31 -10.52 18.87
C TRP A 382 -8.05 -9.13 19.46
N GLY A 383 -8.28 -8.95 20.76
CA GLY A 383 -8.12 -7.68 21.46
C GLY A 383 -6.74 -7.52 22.12
N PRO A 384 -6.63 -6.54 23.03
CA PRO A 384 -5.41 -6.31 23.80
C PRO A 384 -4.96 -7.55 24.57
N TYR A 385 -3.66 -7.84 24.54
CA TYR A 385 -3.10 -9.02 25.21
C TYR A 385 -1.83 -8.72 26.00
N GLU A 386 -1.10 -7.64 25.67
CA GLU A 386 0.14 -7.30 26.36
C GLU A 386 -0.06 -6.88 27.83
N HIS A 387 -1.30 -6.65 28.28
CA HIS A 387 -1.61 -6.30 29.66
C HIS A 387 -1.66 -7.50 30.63
N ILE A 388 -1.54 -8.72 30.11
CA ILE A 388 -1.56 -9.97 30.87
C ILE A 388 -0.34 -10.84 30.51
N HIS A 389 0.12 -11.65 31.47
CA HIS A 389 1.22 -12.58 31.28
C HIS A 389 0.91 -13.59 30.16
N PRO A 390 1.90 -14.03 29.35
CA PRO A 390 1.67 -14.96 28.24
C PRO A 390 0.90 -16.24 28.57
N SER A 391 0.98 -16.73 29.80
CA SER A 391 0.24 -17.91 30.27
C SER A 391 -1.30 -17.73 30.31
N GLN A 392 -1.78 -16.50 30.13
CA GLN A 392 -3.21 -16.16 30.08
C GLN A 392 -3.68 -15.82 28.66
N TRP A 393 -2.78 -15.83 27.67
CA TRP A 393 -3.14 -15.52 26.30
C TRP A 393 -4.04 -16.60 25.71
N GLN A 394 -5.13 -16.16 25.07
CA GLN A 394 -6.06 -17.06 24.41
C GLN A 394 -5.60 -17.33 22.98
N SER A 395 -5.63 -18.61 22.56
CA SER A 395 -5.38 -18.98 21.16
C SER A 395 -6.61 -18.69 20.28
N THR A 396 -6.36 -18.40 19.01
CA THR A 396 -7.40 -17.99 18.04
C THR A 396 -8.21 -19.13 17.46
N PHE A 397 -7.60 -20.30 17.30
CA PHE A 397 -8.27 -21.44 16.69
C PHE A 397 -8.57 -22.49 17.76
N LYS A 398 -9.81 -22.99 17.78
CA LYS A 398 -10.19 -24.15 18.58
C LYS A 398 -9.28 -25.33 18.20
N ASN A 399 -8.65 -25.97 19.18
CA ASN A 399 -7.75 -27.12 19.02
C ASN A 399 -6.40 -26.81 18.32
N VAL A 400 -5.97 -25.54 18.29
CA VAL A 400 -4.59 -25.17 17.95
C VAL A 400 -4.04 -24.35 19.11
N ASP A 401 -3.28 -24.96 20.00
CA ASP A 401 -2.86 -24.33 21.27
C ASP A 401 -1.77 -23.25 21.14
N ARG A 402 -1.45 -22.78 19.92
CA ARG A 402 -0.23 -21.97 19.67
C ARG A 402 -0.40 -20.82 18.68
N TYR A 403 -1.62 -20.33 18.48
CA TYR A 403 -1.87 -19.20 17.58
C TYR A 403 -2.33 -17.96 18.34
N HIS A 404 -1.35 -17.20 18.83
CA HIS A 404 -1.54 -15.94 19.55
C HIS A 404 -1.47 -14.79 18.56
N ILE A 405 -2.59 -14.60 17.85
CA ILE A 405 -2.69 -13.71 16.70
C ILE A 405 -2.16 -12.29 16.97
N GLY A 406 -2.37 -11.74 18.18
CA GLY A 406 -1.81 -10.45 18.56
C GLY A 406 -0.27 -10.42 18.41
N GLU A 407 0.43 -11.32 19.10
CA GLU A 407 1.90 -11.38 19.09
C GLU A 407 2.47 -11.80 17.72
N ASP A 408 1.77 -12.71 17.02
CA ASP A 408 2.16 -13.12 15.67
C ASP A 408 2.15 -11.93 14.69
N TYR A 409 1.10 -11.10 14.70
CA TYR A 409 1.02 -9.91 13.84
C TYR A 409 1.94 -8.79 14.31
N ARG A 410 2.12 -8.62 15.63
CA ARG A 410 3.08 -7.67 16.23
C ARG A 410 4.48 -7.83 15.64
N ARG A 411 4.95 -9.08 15.54
CA ARG A 411 6.31 -9.42 15.11
C ARG A 411 6.45 -9.55 13.59
N SER A 412 5.46 -10.11 12.92
CA SER A 412 5.56 -10.41 11.47
C SER A 412 5.05 -9.30 10.54
N CYS A 413 4.22 -8.38 11.03
CA CYS A 413 3.48 -7.49 10.15
C CYS A 413 3.43 -6.01 10.53
N THR A 414 3.31 -5.69 11.81
CA THR A 414 3.04 -4.30 12.22
C THR A 414 4.30 -3.59 12.64
N SER A 415 4.80 -3.86 13.85
CA SER A 415 5.87 -3.09 14.50
C SER A 415 7.10 -2.91 13.61
N ILE A 416 7.56 -4.02 13.01
CA ILE A 416 8.71 -4.06 12.09
C ILE A 416 8.52 -3.21 10.81
N ALA A 417 7.28 -2.91 10.41
CA ALA A 417 6.95 -2.11 9.22
C ALA A 417 6.77 -0.62 9.52
N TRP A 418 6.59 -0.24 10.79
CA TRP A 418 6.27 1.15 11.17
C TRP A 418 7.48 2.03 11.44
N VAL A 419 8.65 1.43 11.66
CA VAL A 419 9.89 2.13 12.05
C VAL A 419 10.22 3.29 11.10
N GLY A 420 10.10 3.06 9.79
CA GLY A 420 10.43 4.07 8.79
C GLY A 420 9.51 5.29 8.82
N GLN A 421 8.20 5.07 8.92
CA GLN A 421 7.23 6.19 8.97
C GLN A 421 7.31 6.95 10.29
N ALA A 422 7.53 6.27 11.42
CA ALA A 422 7.72 6.92 12.70
C ALA A 422 8.99 7.79 12.70
N LEU A 423 10.11 7.26 12.20
CA LEU A 423 11.36 8.02 12.09
C LEU A 423 11.23 9.23 11.16
N ALA A 424 10.60 9.06 10.00
CA ALA A 424 10.38 10.17 9.06
C ALA A 424 9.53 11.29 9.69
N ALA A 425 8.46 10.93 10.42
CA ALA A 425 7.64 11.88 11.16
C ALA A 425 8.45 12.62 12.23
N ARG A 426 9.31 11.92 13.00
CA ARG A 426 10.20 12.55 14.00
C ARG A 426 11.22 13.50 13.37
N ILE A 427 11.85 13.12 12.26
CA ILE A 427 12.82 13.99 11.54
C ILE A 427 12.17 15.32 11.09
N MET A 428 10.86 15.30 10.86
CA MET A 428 10.07 16.46 10.45
C MET A 428 9.35 17.15 11.62
N ASP A 429 9.61 16.75 12.86
CA ASP A 429 8.95 17.28 14.08
C ASP A 429 7.41 17.20 14.00
N ALA A 430 6.89 16.09 13.45
CA ALA A 430 5.48 15.91 13.11
C ALA A 430 4.67 15.12 14.16
N GLU A 431 5.22 14.82 15.33
CA GLU A 431 4.55 14.05 16.38
C GLU A 431 3.24 14.69 16.84
N ASP A 432 3.23 16.00 17.08
CA ASP A 432 2.04 16.76 17.48
C ASP A 432 0.97 16.78 16.38
N LEU A 433 1.39 16.75 15.11
CA LEU A 433 0.48 16.69 13.96
C LEU A 433 -0.13 15.29 13.80
N TRP A 434 0.68 14.26 14.08
CA TRP A 434 0.20 12.89 14.16
C TRP A 434 -0.81 12.73 15.32
N ASN A 435 -0.58 13.38 16.46
CA ASN A 435 -1.52 13.41 17.58
C ASN A 435 -1.82 12.01 18.15
N HIS A 436 -0.77 11.20 18.36
CA HIS A 436 -0.88 9.89 19.03
C HIS A 436 0.48 9.43 19.59
N ASP A 437 0.90 10.01 20.70
CA ASP A 437 2.18 9.70 21.39
C ASP A 437 2.44 8.21 21.63
N PRO A 438 1.44 7.36 21.96
CA PRO A 438 1.68 5.93 22.15
C PRO A 438 2.32 5.25 20.94
N PHE A 439 2.05 5.72 19.71
CA PHE A 439 2.67 5.15 18.51
C PHE A 439 4.18 5.33 18.51
N PHE A 440 4.64 6.55 18.76
CA PHE A 440 6.07 6.86 18.76
C PHE A 440 6.80 6.20 19.93
N ALA A 441 6.22 6.24 21.13
CA ALA A 441 6.78 5.57 22.30
C ALA A 441 6.84 4.04 22.11
N TYR A 442 5.84 3.47 21.44
CA TYR A 442 5.81 2.04 21.11
C TYR A 442 6.89 1.67 20.08
N VAL A 443 7.08 2.46 19.02
CA VAL A 443 8.13 2.19 18.03
C VAL A 443 9.52 2.29 18.64
N ASP A 444 9.75 3.25 19.54
CA ASP A 444 10.99 3.36 20.31
C ASP A 444 11.22 2.11 21.15
N ARG A 445 10.21 1.66 21.89
CA ARG A 445 10.25 0.39 22.64
C ARG A 445 10.59 -0.78 21.70
N TRP A 446 9.88 -0.91 20.58
CA TRP A 446 10.14 -1.99 19.62
C TRP A 446 11.59 -2.01 19.14
N MET A 447 12.21 -0.86 18.92
CA MET A 447 13.59 -0.76 18.44
C MET A 447 14.66 -0.89 19.54
N THR A 448 14.31 -0.80 20.81
CA THR A 448 15.28 -0.70 21.92
C THR A 448 15.10 -1.72 23.05
N GLU A 449 13.90 -2.29 23.21
CA GLU A 449 13.62 -3.29 24.24
C GLU A 449 14.26 -4.63 23.87
N ASP A 450 15.17 -5.11 24.72
CA ASP A 450 15.73 -6.45 24.65
C ASP A 450 14.65 -7.48 24.99
N ASP A 451 14.23 -8.25 23.99
CA ASP A 451 13.20 -9.28 24.13
C ASP A 451 13.75 -10.67 24.44
N THR A 452 15.02 -10.79 24.82
CA THR A 452 15.68 -12.10 25.04
C THR A 452 15.01 -12.93 26.12
N GLN A 453 14.73 -12.35 27.29
CA GLN A 453 13.98 -13.06 28.32
C GLN A 453 12.50 -13.20 27.92
N HIS A 454 11.92 -12.20 27.24
CA HIS A 454 10.51 -12.22 26.86
C HIS A 454 10.17 -13.41 25.95
N VAL A 455 11.01 -13.71 24.96
CA VAL A 455 10.75 -14.85 24.05
C VAL A 455 10.88 -16.21 24.76
N VAL A 456 11.71 -16.30 25.81
CA VAL A 456 11.81 -17.49 26.67
C VAL A 456 10.53 -17.65 27.49
N ASP A 457 10.09 -16.59 28.17
CA ASP A 457 8.87 -16.60 29.00
C ASP A 457 7.63 -16.92 28.16
N ILE A 458 7.54 -16.37 26.94
CA ILE A 458 6.46 -16.69 25.99
C ILE A 458 6.52 -18.16 25.59
N LEU A 459 7.69 -18.70 25.24
CA LEU A 459 7.83 -20.09 24.85
C LEU A 459 7.43 -21.04 25.98
N GLU A 460 7.87 -20.77 27.21
CA GLU A 460 7.53 -21.57 28.38
C GLU A 460 6.02 -21.53 28.67
N ALA A 461 5.39 -20.36 28.53
CA ALA A 461 3.99 -20.18 28.85
C ALA A 461 3.02 -20.67 27.76
N THR A 462 3.42 -20.61 26.48
CA THR A 462 2.53 -20.82 25.32
C THR A 462 2.96 -21.96 24.41
N GLY A 463 4.19 -22.44 24.53
CA GLY A 463 4.79 -23.38 23.59
C GLY A 463 5.09 -22.78 22.20
N ARG A 464 4.99 -21.46 22.04
CA ARG A 464 5.27 -20.74 20.80
C ARG A 464 6.66 -20.11 20.84
N ASP A 465 7.49 -20.48 19.87
CA ASP A 465 8.87 -19.98 19.74
C ASP A 465 8.92 -18.75 18.82
N TYR A 466 9.48 -17.66 19.34
CA TYR A 466 9.76 -16.40 18.63
C TYR A 466 11.25 -16.07 18.58
N SER A 467 12.13 -17.04 18.86
CA SER A 467 13.59 -16.85 18.91
C SER A 467 14.23 -16.63 17.53
N ALA A 468 13.52 -16.93 16.45
CA ALA A 468 14.02 -16.73 15.09
C ALA A 468 14.35 -15.25 14.84
N GLY A 469 15.50 -15.00 14.19
CA GLY A 469 16.03 -13.64 14.01
C GLY A 469 15.02 -12.64 13.44
N TRP A 470 14.20 -13.03 12.47
CA TRP A 470 13.17 -12.18 11.85
C TRP A 470 11.94 -11.89 12.73
N GLN A 471 11.79 -12.57 13.88
CA GLN A 471 10.69 -12.36 14.84
C GLN A 471 11.11 -11.50 16.04
N ARG A 472 12.39 -11.19 16.19
CA ARG A 472 12.93 -10.46 17.34
C ARG A 472 12.62 -8.96 17.25
N GLN A 473 12.64 -8.30 18.40
CA GLN A 473 12.60 -6.83 18.48
C GLN A 473 13.95 -6.23 18.04
N GLY A 474 14.03 -4.90 17.97
CA GLY A 474 15.26 -4.19 17.61
C GLY A 474 15.54 -4.11 16.11
N GLN A 475 14.51 -4.31 15.27
CA GLN A 475 14.67 -4.32 13.81
C GLN A 475 13.49 -3.74 13.04
N ALA A 476 13.79 -3.20 11.87
CA ALA A 476 12.88 -2.93 10.78
C ALA A 476 13.06 -3.99 9.67
N TRP A 477 12.06 -4.09 8.79
CA TRP A 477 12.10 -5.00 7.62
C TRP A 477 13.29 -4.73 6.71
N ASP A 478 13.55 -3.46 6.46
CA ASP A 478 14.49 -3.02 5.44
C ASP A 478 15.80 -2.57 6.12
N LYS A 479 16.94 -3.13 5.70
CA LYS A 479 18.28 -2.76 6.22
C LYS A 479 18.53 -1.25 6.15
N PHE A 480 18.04 -0.62 5.08
CA PHE A 480 18.02 0.83 4.93
C PHE A 480 17.40 1.53 6.14
N VAL A 481 16.21 1.10 6.56
CA VAL A 481 15.47 1.70 7.68
C VAL A 481 16.22 1.47 9.01
N ASN A 482 16.84 0.31 9.20
CA ASN A 482 17.71 0.07 10.36
C ASN A 482 18.90 1.02 10.41
N ASN A 483 19.55 1.26 9.25
CA ASN A 483 20.67 2.20 9.16
C ASN A 483 20.19 3.64 9.41
N MET A 484 19.07 4.05 8.83
CA MET A 484 18.46 5.37 9.09
C MET A 484 18.14 5.57 10.57
N TRP A 485 17.54 4.56 11.22
CA TRP A 485 17.24 4.61 12.64
C TRP A 485 18.50 4.79 13.49
N THR A 486 19.52 3.97 13.23
CA THR A 486 20.80 4.03 13.95
C THR A 486 21.48 5.39 13.79
N SER A 487 21.42 5.98 12.59
CA SER A 487 22.07 7.25 12.28
C SER A 487 21.31 8.48 12.78
N TYR A 488 19.98 8.46 12.78
CA TYR A 488 19.17 9.68 12.92
C TYR A 488 18.09 9.65 13.98
N ARG A 489 17.91 8.55 14.73
CA ARG A 489 16.88 8.56 15.78
C ARG A 489 17.25 9.49 16.94
N ASN A 490 18.52 9.58 17.30
CA ASN A 490 18.99 10.32 18.48
C ASN A 490 19.79 11.60 18.14
N ASN A 491 19.86 11.95 16.86
CA ASN A 491 20.57 13.12 16.33
C ASN A 491 19.57 14.01 15.61
#